data_AF-D2JI20-F1
#
_entry.id   AF-D2JI20-F1
#
_cell.length_a   1.000
_cell.length_b   1.000
_cell.length_c   1.000
_cell.angle_alpha   90.00
_cell.angle_beta   90.00
_cell.angle_gamma   90.00
#
_symmetry.space_group_name_H-M   'P 1'
#
loop_
_entity.id
_entity.type
_entity.pdbx_description
1 polymer ?
#
loop_
_entity_poly.entity_id
_entity_poly.type
_entity_poly.pdbx_seq_one_letter_code
_entity_poly.pdbx_strand_id
1 'polypeptide(L)'
;GALHVMYDMVIYRSTRPYIRDWMMNFLPIGWKQNRAINILHNFTNKVIQERREYYNKHASENRSYQSFVDDVDTESDDVADGRKKRLVMLDVLLSAEREGLIDAKGVREEVDIFTVAGHDTTAVTMAFMMMLLAENLKYRAEVIKHFEENGG
;
A
#
# COMPACT_ATOMS: atom_id res chain seq x y z
N GLY A 1 -11.60 -3.31 12.64
CA GLY A 1 -10.38 -3.04 11.85
C GLY A 1 -9.92 -1.61 12.04
N ALA A 2 -8.70 -1.27 11.66
CA ALA A 2 -8.14 0.08 11.81
C ALA A 2 -9.00 1.15 11.10
N LEU A 3 -9.57 0.84 9.94
CA LEU A 3 -10.55 1.70 9.25
C LEU A 3 -11.82 1.97 10.06
N HIS A 4 -12.34 0.99 10.80
CA HIS A 4 -13.52 1.22 11.65
C HIS A 4 -13.23 2.24 12.75
N VAL A 5 -12.03 2.18 13.34
CA VAL A 5 -11.60 3.16 14.35
C VAL A 5 -11.39 4.55 13.74
N MET A 6 -10.83 4.61 12.52
CA MET A 6 -10.66 5.87 11.78
C MET A 6 -12.02 6.46 11.34
N TYR A 7 -12.93 5.60 10.87
CA TYR A 7 -14.28 5.99 10.45
C TYR A 7 -15.11 6.50 11.62
N ASP A 8 -15.11 5.76 12.75
CA ASP A 8 -15.75 6.21 13.99
C ASP A 8 -15.19 7.56 14.44
N MET A 9 -13.88 7.77 14.30
CA MET A 9 -13.26 9.04 14.62
C MET A 9 -13.67 10.17 13.66
N VAL A 10 -13.76 9.91 12.35
CA VAL A 10 -14.20 10.89 11.36
C VAL A 10 -15.66 11.30 11.62
N ILE A 11 -16.54 10.33 11.92
CA ILE A 11 -17.92 10.61 12.34
C ILE A 11 -17.96 11.39 13.65
N TYR A 12 -17.14 10.99 14.63
CA TYR A 12 -17.06 11.65 15.93
C TYR A 12 -16.61 13.11 15.82
N ARG A 13 -15.67 13.41 14.90
CA ARG A 13 -15.28 14.79 14.57
C ARG A 13 -16.36 15.55 13.82
N SER A 14 -17.00 14.92 12.84
CA SER A 14 -18.03 15.54 12.01
C SER A 14 -19.26 15.96 12.83
N THR A 15 -19.61 15.18 13.86
CA THR A 15 -20.71 15.49 14.78
C THR A 15 -20.34 16.50 15.88
N ARG A 16 -19.05 16.78 16.09
CA ARG A 16 -18.56 17.64 17.19
C ARG A 16 -17.41 18.56 16.72
N PRO A 17 -17.72 19.57 15.88
CA PRO A 17 -16.71 20.45 15.27
C PRO A 17 -15.95 21.32 16.29
N TYR A 18 -16.42 21.41 17.53
CA TYR A 18 -15.77 22.14 18.61
C TYR A 18 -14.61 21.38 19.28
N ILE A 19 -14.45 20.07 19.03
CA ILE A 19 -13.33 19.29 19.56
C ILE A 19 -12.10 19.54 18.68
N ARG A 20 -11.15 20.33 19.20
CA ARG A 20 -9.90 20.63 18.50
C ARG A 20 -8.90 19.47 18.57
N ASP A 21 -7.94 19.45 17.65
CA ASP A 21 -6.94 18.38 17.51
C ASP A 21 -6.13 18.14 18.78
N TRP A 22 -5.76 19.21 19.50
CA TRP A 22 -5.03 19.08 20.76
C TRP A 22 -5.86 18.34 21.83
N MET A 23 -7.20 18.45 21.79
CA MET A 23 -8.07 17.75 22.75
C MET A 23 -8.09 16.25 22.48
N MET A 24 -7.98 15.82 21.22
CA MET A 24 -7.98 14.40 20.86
C MET A 24 -6.82 13.64 21.52
N ASN A 25 -5.70 14.30 21.77
CA ASN A 25 -4.56 13.72 22.48
C ASN A 25 -4.89 13.35 23.94
N PHE A 26 -5.96 13.91 24.51
CA PHE A 26 -6.41 13.63 25.87
C PHE A 26 -7.61 12.66 25.92
N LEU A 27 -8.26 12.39 24.79
CA LEU A 27 -9.40 11.48 24.74
C LEU A 27 -8.93 10.02 24.52
N PRO A 28 -9.61 9.03 25.14
CA PRO A 28 -9.32 7.61 24.91
C PRO A 28 -9.41 7.17 23.45
N ILE A 29 -10.25 7.83 22.64
CA ILE A 29 -10.38 7.57 21.20
C ILE A 29 -9.12 7.99 20.43
N GLY A 30 -8.50 9.12 20.79
CA GLY A 30 -7.25 9.58 20.20
C GLY A 30 -6.08 8.68 20.56
N TRP A 31 -6.06 8.12 21.77
CA TRP A 31 -5.05 7.12 22.14
C TRP A 31 -5.15 5.84 21.31
N LYS A 32 -6.38 5.35 21.05
CA LYS A 32 -6.59 4.20 20.18
C LYS A 32 -6.13 4.47 18.75
N GLN A 33 -6.45 5.66 18.23
CA GLN A 33 -5.99 6.08 16.90
C GLN A 33 -4.46 6.17 16.85
N ASN A 34 -3.83 6.86 17.80
CA ASN A 34 -2.39 7.07 17.81
C ASN A 34 -1.64 5.74 17.98
N ARG A 35 -2.19 4.80 18.75
CA ARG A 35 -1.65 3.43 18.84
C ARG A 35 -1.70 2.70 17.49
N ALA A 36 -2.81 2.80 16.77
CA ALA A 36 -2.96 2.19 15.44
C ALA A 36 -1.97 2.81 14.43
N ILE A 37 -1.87 4.14 14.43
CA ILE A 37 -0.91 4.88 13.60
C ILE A 37 0.53 4.47 13.93
N ASN A 38 0.88 4.33 15.21
CA ASN A 38 2.22 3.94 15.60
C ASN A 38 2.58 2.52 15.14
N ILE A 39 1.63 1.59 15.18
CA ILE A 39 1.83 0.23 14.63
C ILE A 39 2.06 0.30 13.12
N LEU A 40 1.26 1.09 12.39
CA LEU A 40 1.42 1.28 10.96
C LEU A 40 2.79 1.87 10.62
N HIS A 41 3.17 2.97 11.27
CA HIS A 41 4.47 3.59 11.09
C HIS A 41 5.62 2.62 11.38
N ASN A 42 5.53 1.80 12.43
CA ASN A 42 6.56 0.81 12.75
C ASN A 42 6.70 -0.25 11.65
N PHE A 43 5.58 -0.71 11.10
CA PHE A 43 5.58 -1.65 9.98
C PHE A 43 6.21 -1.01 8.73
N THR A 44 5.75 0.18 8.34
CA THR A 44 6.22 0.87 7.15
C THR A 44 7.69 1.27 7.25
N ASN A 45 8.13 1.78 8.40
CA ASN A 45 9.54 2.09 8.64
C ASN A 45 10.42 0.85 8.47
N LYS A 46 9.96 -0.32 8.95
CA LYS A 46 10.68 -1.58 8.78
C LYS A 46 10.80 -1.96 7.29
N VAL A 47 9.71 -1.89 6.54
CA VAL A 47 9.69 -2.19 5.10
C VAL A 47 10.61 -1.25 4.32
N ILE A 48 10.56 0.06 4.59
CA ILE A 48 11.42 1.05 3.96
C ILE A 48 12.88 0.78 4.29
N GLN A 49 13.21 0.47 5.54
CA GLN A 49 14.57 0.16 5.97
C GLN A 49 15.12 -1.08 5.26
N GLU A 50 14.37 -2.19 5.26
CA GLU A 50 14.76 -3.42 4.57
C GLU A 50 15.01 -3.18 3.09
N ARG A 51 14.18 -2.35 2.44
CA ARG A 51 14.38 -1.99 1.03
C ARG A 51 15.60 -1.12 0.81
N ARG A 52 15.87 -0.15 1.68
CA ARG A 52 17.10 0.68 1.62
C ARG A 52 18.35 -0.17 1.76
N GLU A 53 18.34 -1.14 2.67
CA GLU A 53 19.47 -2.07 2.84
C GLU A 53 19.68 -2.94 1.61
N TYR A 54 18.60 -3.43 0.99
CA TYR A 54 18.66 -4.16 -0.27
C TYR A 54 19.26 -3.29 -1.39
N TYR A 55 18.81 -2.04 -1.50
CA TYR A 55 19.30 -1.06 -2.48
C TYR A 55 20.78 -0.73 -2.30
N ASN A 56 21.24 -0.55 -1.04
CA ASN A 56 22.64 -0.28 -0.75
C ASN A 56 23.55 -1.47 -1.09
N LYS A 57 23.06 -2.71 -0.94
CA LYS A 57 23.79 -3.93 -1.32
C LYS A 57 23.90 -4.11 -2.83
N HIS A 58 22.93 -3.60 -3.59
CA HIS A 58 22.87 -3.69 -5.06
C HIS A 58 23.14 -2.33 -5.72
N ALA A 59 24.08 -1.56 -5.16
CA ALA A 59 24.31 -0.18 -5.56
C ALA A 59 24.71 0.02 -7.04
N SER A 60 25.22 -1.03 -7.69
CA SER A 60 25.54 -1.05 -9.13
C SER A 60 24.32 -1.07 -10.04
N GLU A 61 23.15 -1.49 -9.54
CA GLU A 61 21.89 -1.57 -10.28
C GLU A 61 20.97 -0.37 -10.01
N ASN A 62 21.43 0.62 -9.24
CA ASN A 62 20.65 1.79 -8.87
C ASN A 62 20.31 2.63 -10.11
N ARG A 63 19.03 2.64 -10.46
CA ARG A 63 18.49 3.49 -11.53
C ARG A 63 18.21 4.91 -11.01
N SER A 64 18.41 5.89 -11.88
CA SER A 64 17.94 7.27 -11.66
C SER A 64 16.42 7.32 -11.83
N TYR A 65 15.79 8.26 -11.12
CA TYR A 65 14.36 8.54 -11.25
C TYR A 65 13.99 8.86 -12.70
N GLN A 66 14.84 9.59 -13.44
CA GLN A 66 14.59 9.90 -14.85
C GLN A 66 14.49 8.64 -15.73
N SER A 67 15.27 7.59 -15.43
CA SER A 67 15.16 6.31 -16.14
C SER A 67 13.83 5.61 -15.89
N PHE A 68 13.18 5.86 -14.76
CA PHE A 68 11.84 5.33 -14.47
C PHE A 68 10.75 6.13 -15.19
N VAL A 69 10.92 7.45 -15.33
CA VAL A 69 9.99 8.31 -16.09
C VAL A 69 10.07 7.99 -17.58
N ASP A 70 11.28 7.85 -18.14
CA ASP A 70 11.48 7.50 -19.55
C ASP A 70 10.90 6.10 -19.87
N ASP A 71 10.98 5.14 -18.95
CA ASP A 71 10.34 3.81 -19.08
C ASP A 71 8.79 3.90 -19.12
N VAL A 72 8.19 4.96 -18.58
CA VAL A 72 6.73 5.18 -18.56
C VAL A 72 6.25 6.00 -19.76
N ASP A 73 7.03 7.01 -20.17
CA ASP A 73 6.70 7.88 -21.32
C ASP A 73 7.00 7.20 -22.67
N THR A 74 7.86 6.19 -22.68
CA THR A 74 8.11 5.37 -23.86
C THR A 74 7.06 4.27 -23.98
N GLU A 75 5.88 4.59 -24.50
CA GLU A 75 4.95 3.60 -25.08
C GLU A 75 5.50 3.00 -26.40
N SER A 76 6.82 2.76 -26.52
CA SER A 76 7.37 2.14 -27.72
C SER A 76 7.43 0.62 -27.58
N ASP A 77 6.83 -0.01 -28.58
CA ASP A 77 6.75 -1.42 -28.94
C ASP A 77 8.13 -2.12 -29.12
N ASP A 78 9.18 -1.71 -28.41
CA ASP A 78 10.51 -2.31 -28.52
C ASP A 78 10.63 -3.53 -27.62
N VAL A 79 10.03 -4.61 -28.10
CA VAL A 79 10.20 -6.02 -27.70
C VAL A 79 11.61 -6.54 -28.03
N ALA A 80 12.63 -5.67 -28.07
CA ALA A 80 13.98 -6.03 -28.49
C ALA A 80 14.86 -6.61 -27.37
N ASP A 81 14.49 -6.47 -26.09
CA ASP A 81 15.20 -7.12 -24.98
C ASP A 81 14.25 -7.58 -23.88
N GLY A 82 13.31 -8.46 -24.23
CA GLY A 82 12.65 -9.53 -23.43
C GLY A 82 12.31 -9.37 -21.93
N ARG A 83 12.47 -8.22 -21.30
CA ARG A 83 12.24 -8.00 -19.88
C ARG A 83 11.56 -6.65 -19.73
N LYS A 84 10.23 -6.64 -19.71
CA LYS A 84 9.49 -5.54 -19.08
C LYS A 84 10.07 -5.40 -17.67
N LYS A 85 10.90 -4.39 -17.44
CA LYS A 85 11.63 -4.22 -16.18
C LYS A 85 10.59 -3.93 -15.11
N ARG A 86 10.47 -4.83 -14.14
CA ARG A 86 9.45 -4.76 -13.10
C ARG A 86 9.67 -3.49 -12.27
N LEU A 87 8.80 -2.50 -12.48
CA LEU A 87 8.74 -1.30 -11.65
C LEU A 87 8.20 -1.71 -10.28
N VAL A 88 9.03 -1.60 -9.26
CA VAL A 88 8.59 -1.74 -7.87
C VAL A 88 8.33 -0.33 -7.35
N MET A 89 7.12 -0.06 -6.89
CA MET A 89 6.69 1.27 -6.43
C MET A 89 7.70 1.92 -5.45
N LEU A 90 8.18 1.15 -4.47
CA LEU A 90 9.11 1.65 -3.46
C LEU A 90 10.47 2.06 -4.05
N ASP A 91 10.88 1.43 -5.14
CA ASP A 91 12.14 1.69 -5.82
C ASP A 91 12.09 3.05 -6.54
N VAL A 92 10.94 3.36 -7.14
CA VAL A 92 10.67 4.66 -7.75
C VAL A 92 10.72 5.75 -6.67
N LEU A 93 10.03 5.55 -5.54
CA LEU A 93 10.01 6.53 -4.44
C LEU A 93 11.40 6.78 -3.83
N LEU A 94 12.22 5.72 -3.66
CA LEU A 94 13.59 5.87 -3.15
C LEU A 94 14.51 6.60 -4.14
N SER A 95 14.32 6.38 -5.45
CA SER A 95 15.07 7.14 -6.47
C SER A 95 14.68 8.63 -6.49
N ALA A 96 13.38 8.94 -6.32
CA ALA A 96 12.89 10.31 -6.19
C ALA A 96 13.43 11.03 -4.95
N GLU A 97 13.55 10.32 -3.82
CA GLU A 97 14.13 10.85 -2.58
C GLU A 97 15.60 11.26 -2.78
N ARG A 98 16.37 10.42 -3.49
CA ARG A 98 17.78 10.68 -3.77
C ARG A 98 18.00 11.91 -4.65
N GLU A 99 17.09 12.15 -5.58
CA GLU A 99 17.11 13.34 -6.46
C GLU A 99 16.51 14.58 -5.80
N GLY A 100 16.05 14.46 -4.54
CA GLY A 100 15.52 15.58 -3.76
C GLY A 100 14.12 16.02 -4.16
N LEU A 101 13.40 15.18 -4.92
CA LEU A 101 12.02 15.45 -5.37
C LEU A 101 11.00 15.23 -4.24
N ILE A 102 11.30 14.29 -3.33
CA ILE A 102 10.48 13.96 -2.17
C ILE A 102 11.38 13.79 -0.93
N ASP A 103 10.84 14.06 0.26
CA ASP A 103 11.54 13.82 1.51
C ASP A 103 11.24 12.43 2.08
N ALA A 104 12.05 12.01 3.06
CA ALA A 104 11.86 10.73 3.75
C ALA A 104 10.45 10.59 4.38
N LYS A 105 9.85 11.72 4.78
CA LYS A 105 8.49 11.75 5.33
C LYS A 105 7.45 11.46 4.25
N GLY A 106 7.56 12.10 3.08
CA GLY A 106 6.68 11.88 1.95
C GLY A 106 6.75 10.45 1.43
N VAL A 107 7.94 9.84 1.35
CA VAL A 107 8.08 8.42 1.00
C VAL A 107 7.31 7.54 1.98
N ARG A 108 7.42 7.81 3.29
CA ARG A 108 6.68 7.04 4.30
C ARG A 108 5.17 7.23 4.18
N GLU A 109 4.71 8.46 3.99
CA GLU A 109 3.29 8.78 3.85
C GLU A 109 2.68 8.05 2.64
N GLU A 110 3.36 8.02 1.51
CA GLU A 110 2.87 7.34 0.31
C GLU A 110 2.80 5.81 0.50
N VAL A 111 3.81 5.23 1.16
CA VAL A 111 3.83 3.79 1.47
C VAL A 111 2.76 3.41 2.50
N ASP A 112 2.53 4.27 3.51
CA ASP A 112 1.45 4.09 4.49
C ASP A 112 0.08 4.09 3.81
N ILE A 113 -0.16 5.05 2.91
CA ILE A 113 -1.41 5.15 2.14
C ILE A 113 -1.59 3.91 1.28
N PHE A 114 -0.57 3.52 0.52
CA PHE A 114 -0.64 2.34 -0.35
C PHE A 114 -0.91 1.05 0.43
N THR A 115 -0.24 0.86 1.57
CA THR A 115 -0.39 -0.34 2.40
C THR A 115 -1.80 -0.44 2.97
N VAL A 116 -2.34 0.65 3.50
CA VAL A 116 -3.70 0.68 4.05
C VAL A 116 -4.74 0.51 2.95
N ALA A 117 -4.59 1.26 1.85
CA ALA A 117 -5.53 1.19 0.74
C ALA A 117 -5.55 -0.21 0.13
N GLY A 118 -4.38 -0.78 -0.18
CA GLY A 118 -4.26 -2.10 -0.78
C GLY A 118 -4.75 -3.22 0.13
N HIS A 119 -4.39 -3.20 1.42
CA HIS A 119 -4.75 -4.29 2.33
C HIS A 119 -6.26 -4.33 2.64
N ASP A 120 -6.83 -3.21 3.08
CA ASP A 120 -8.20 -3.24 3.58
C ASP A 120 -9.23 -3.31 2.43
N THR A 121 -8.97 -2.69 1.27
CA THR A 121 -9.88 -2.82 0.11
C THR A 121 -9.85 -4.22 -0.51
N THR A 122 -8.68 -4.86 -0.60
CA THR A 122 -8.59 -6.23 -1.11
C THR A 122 -9.25 -7.22 -0.15
N ALA A 123 -9.10 -7.05 1.16
CA ALA A 123 -9.77 -7.88 2.15
C ALA A 123 -11.30 -7.81 2.03
N VAL A 124 -11.86 -6.60 1.90
CA VAL A 124 -13.30 -6.41 1.68
C VAL A 124 -13.74 -7.02 0.35
N THR A 125 -13.00 -6.77 -0.72
CA THR A 125 -13.29 -7.34 -2.06
C THR A 125 -13.30 -8.86 -2.03
N MET A 126 -12.32 -9.46 -1.34
CA MET A 126 -12.21 -10.91 -1.19
C MET A 126 -13.35 -11.49 -0.36
N ALA A 127 -13.78 -10.79 0.69
CA ALA A 127 -14.96 -11.19 1.47
C ALA A 127 -16.25 -11.20 0.62
N PHE A 128 -16.47 -10.17 -0.19
CA PHE A 128 -17.60 -10.13 -1.12
C PHE A 128 -17.50 -11.21 -2.20
N MET A 129 -16.32 -11.45 -2.76
CA MET A 129 -16.10 -12.52 -3.72
C MET A 129 -16.44 -13.89 -3.11
N MET A 130 -15.97 -14.18 -1.89
CA MET A 130 -16.31 -15.40 -1.19
C MET A 130 -17.81 -15.53 -0.91
N MET A 131 -18.48 -14.43 -0.56
CA MET A 131 -19.93 -14.41 -0.35
C MET A 131 -20.70 -14.76 -1.63
N LEU A 132 -20.33 -14.15 -2.76
CA LEU A 132 -20.94 -14.42 -4.06
C LEU A 132 -20.71 -15.87 -4.52
N LEU A 133 -19.52 -16.42 -4.26
CA LEU A 133 -19.21 -17.83 -4.53
C LEU A 133 -19.99 -18.78 -3.59
N ALA A 134 -20.21 -18.39 -2.34
CA ALA A 134 -20.99 -19.20 -1.40
C ALA A 134 -22.47 -19.30 -1.80
N GLU A 135 -23.03 -18.21 -2.33
CA GLU A 135 -24.43 -18.16 -2.78
C GLU A 135 -24.64 -18.84 -4.14
N ASN A 136 -23.66 -18.77 -5.05
CA ASN A 136 -23.78 -19.32 -6.40
C ASN A 136 -22.99 -20.63 -6.57
N LEU A 137 -23.61 -21.73 -6.16
CA LEU A 137 -23.03 -23.09 -6.21
C LEU A 137 -22.52 -23.51 -7.60
N LYS A 138 -23.15 -23.04 -8.68
CA LYS A 138 -22.75 -23.34 -10.06
C LYS A 138 -21.36 -22.76 -10.40
N TYR A 139 -21.15 -21.47 -10.13
CA TYR A 139 -19.86 -20.81 -10.40
C TYR A 139 -18.78 -21.27 -9.43
N ARG A 140 -19.16 -21.60 -8.19
CA ARG A 140 -18.24 -22.22 -7.23
C ARG A 140 -17.69 -23.56 -7.73
N ALA A 141 -18.55 -24.42 -8.28
CA ALA A 141 -18.11 -25.73 -8.81
C ALA A 141 -17.17 -25.56 -10.01
N GLU A 142 -17.41 -24.57 -10.87
CA GLU A 142 -16.55 -24.25 -12.01
C GLU A 142 -15.16 -23.74 -11.56
N VAL A 143 -15.12 -22.83 -10.58
CA VAL A 143 -13.87 -22.33 -10.00
C VAL A 143 -13.08 -23.44 -9.31
N ILE A 144 -13.75 -24.31 -8.55
CA ILE A 144 -13.09 -25.45 -7.88
C ILE A 144 -12.51 -26.42 -8.90
N LYS A 145 -13.28 -26.76 -9.94
CA LYS A 145 -12.79 -27.63 -11.03
C LYS A 145 -11.54 -27.04 -11.69
N HIS A 146 -11.54 -25.74 -11.96
CA HIS A 146 -10.38 -25.08 -12.56
C HIS A 146 -9.17 -25.00 -11.60
N PHE A 147 -9.40 -24.93 -10.30
CA PHE A 147 -8.35 -24.98 -9.27
C PHE A 147 -7.72 -26.39 -9.18
N GLU A 148 -8.54 -27.44 -9.23
CA GLU A 148 -8.08 -28.83 -9.21
C GLU A 148 -7.33 -29.22 -10.49
N GLU A 149 -7.77 -28.71 -11.65
CA GLU A 149 -7.11 -28.94 -12.95
C GLU A 149 -5.72 -28.28 -13.05
N ASN A 150 -5.49 -27.18 -12.33
CA ASN A 150 -4.22 -26.44 -12.36
C ASN A 150 -3.26 -26.77 -11.20
N GLY A 151 -3.58 -27.76 -10.37
CA GLY A 151 -2.62 -28.37 -9.44
C GLY A 151 -2.41 -27.66 -8.08
N GLY A 152 -3.36 -26.82 -7.65
CA GLY A 152 -3.33 -26.18 -6.32
C GLY A 152 -2.53 -24.88 -6.27
#